data_AF-A0A3A9FEI4-F1
#
_entry.id   AF-A0A3A9FEI4-F1
#
_cell.length_a   1.000
_cell.length_b   1.000
_cell.length_c   1.000
_cell.angle_alpha   90.00
_cell.angle_beta   90.00
_cell.angle_gamma   90.00
#
_symmetry.space_group_name_H-M   'P 1'
#
loop_
_entity.id
_entity.type
_entity.pdbx_description
1 polymer ?
#
loop_
_entity_poly.entity_id
_entity_poly.type
_entity_poly.pdbx_seq_one_letter_code
_entity_poly.pdbx_strand_id
1 'polypeptide(L)'
;MQKEEKKIGAILEHYEEYPEELLDMLTRNMAMLDFVLDYPQKKGQVFADSIGEVTKGEVPLLLQWDERWGYGDYGTSSVAVSGCAPTALSMVIAGLTGENRVTPYTVAQYAQENGYYVPGVGTSWDLMEEGARQFGVEGTKMKLSEHEVMTMLQFGYPIICSMMPGDFTTSGHFIVLSALEDGKIRVKDPNSAERSEKLWDYETLESQIKGLWVFIESK
;
A
#
# COMPACT_ATOMS: atom_id res chain seq x y z
N MET A 1 -14.10 23.54 -4.89
CA MET A 1 -15.55 23.55 -4.60
C MET A 1 -16.42 23.31 -5.84
N GLN A 2 -16.76 24.29 -6.70
CA GLN A 2 -17.70 24.05 -7.82
C GLN A 2 -17.28 22.95 -8.83
N LYS A 3 -15.97 22.74 -9.03
CA LYS A 3 -15.47 21.68 -9.92
C LYS A 3 -15.57 20.29 -9.28
N GLU A 4 -15.30 20.19 -7.98
CA GLU A 4 -15.38 18.92 -7.23
C GLU A 4 -16.83 18.50 -7.06
N GLU A 5 -17.73 19.43 -6.72
CA GLU A 5 -19.18 19.18 -6.63
C GLU A 5 -19.74 18.60 -7.93
N LYS A 6 -19.29 19.11 -9.09
CA LYS A 6 -19.68 18.57 -10.40
C LYS A 6 -19.19 17.14 -10.62
N LYS A 7 -17.95 16.84 -10.23
CA LYS A 7 -17.39 15.48 -10.35
C LYS A 7 -18.11 14.50 -9.43
N ILE A 8 -18.37 14.90 -8.18
CA ILE A 8 -19.15 14.12 -7.24
C ILE A 8 -20.57 13.89 -7.79
N GLY A 9 -21.20 14.92 -8.35
CA GLY A 9 -22.50 14.81 -9.02
C GLY A 9 -22.50 13.76 -10.13
N ALA A 10 -21.48 13.79 -11.01
CA ALA A 10 -21.33 12.80 -12.08
C ALA A 10 -21.14 11.36 -11.57
N ILE A 11 -20.41 11.17 -10.47
CA ILE A 11 -20.26 9.85 -9.82
C ILE A 11 -21.61 9.41 -9.25
N LEU A 12 -22.34 10.30 -8.56
CA LEU A 12 -23.63 9.98 -7.95
C LEU A 12 -24.74 9.67 -8.98
N GLU A 13 -24.70 10.30 -10.15
CA GLU A 13 -25.63 10.03 -11.25
C GLU A 13 -25.47 8.63 -11.86
N HIS A 14 -24.30 8.00 -11.70
CA HIS A 14 -23.93 6.70 -12.26
C HIS A 14 -23.28 5.78 -11.22
N TYR A 15 -23.68 5.89 -9.95
CA TYR A 15 -22.99 5.24 -8.83
C TYR A 15 -22.94 3.71 -8.96
N GLU A 16 -23.86 3.11 -9.70
CA GLU A 16 -23.92 1.69 -10.02
C GLU A 16 -22.75 1.18 -10.88
N GLU A 17 -22.00 2.07 -11.54
CA GLU A 17 -20.85 1.70 -12.36
C GLU A 17 -19.57 1.47 -11.53
N TYR A 18 -19.60 1.80 -10.23
CA TYR A 18 -18.46 1.78 -9.32
C TYR A 18 -18.63 0.69 -8.25
N PRO A 19 -17.55 -0.01 -7.84
CA PRO A 19 -17.57 -0.88 -6.67
C PRO A 19 -17.94 -0.09 -5.41
N GLU A 20 -18.75 -0.68 -4.53
CA GLU A 20 -19.15 -0.05 -3.26
C GLU A 20 -17.93 0.31 -2.40
N GLU A 21 -16.91 -0.55 -2.38
CA GLU A 21 -15.67 -0.32 -1.65
C GLU A 21 -14.91 0.89 -2.17
N LEU A 22 -14.92 1.12 -3.48
CA LEU A 22 -14.25 2.28 -4.09
C LEU A 22 -14.96 3.59 -3.72
N LEU A 23 -16.30 3.58 -3.70
CA LEU A 23 -17.09 4.73 -3.24
C LEU A 23 -16.87 5.00 -1.76
N ASP A 24 -16.84 3.96 -0.91
CA ASP A 24 -16.54 4.08 0.52
C ASP A 24 -15.13 4.63 0.77
N MET A 25 -14.12 4.21 -0.01
CA MET A 25 -12.78 4.80 0.01
C MET A 25 -12.81 6.29 -0.33
N LEU A 26 -13.56 6.70 -1.36
CA LEU A 26 -13.66 8.10 -1.76
C LEU A 26 -14.23 8.98 -0.64
N THR A 27 -15.23 8.49 0.12
CA THR A 27 -15.80 9.26 1.25
C THR A 27 -14.77 9.61 2.32
N ARG A 28 -13.69 8.84 2.41
CA ARG A 28 -12.62 8.98 3.41
C ARG A 28 -11.34 9.59 2.81
N ASN A 29 -11.24 9.65 1.49
CA ASN A 29 -10.08 10.18 0.77
C ASN A 29 -10.50 10.89 -0.53
N MET A 30 -10.77 12.19 -0.41
CA MET A 30 -11.14 13.02 -1.56
C MET A 30 -10.02 13.20 -2.60
N ALA A 31 -8.77 12.86 -2.27
CA ALA A 31 -7.68 12.88 -3.26
C ALA A 31 -7.88 11.83 -4.37
N MET A 32 -8.74 10.83 -4.13
CA MET A 32 -9.10 9.80 -5.12
C MET A 32 -10.14 10.28 -6.14
N LEU A 33 -10.69 11.49 -6.02
CA LEU A 33 -11.84 11.92 -6.82
C LEU A 33 -11.65 11.73 -8.32
N ASP A 34 -10.47 12.08 -8.83
CA ASP A 34 -10.16 11.98 -10.26
C ASP A 34 -9.96 10.53 -10.68
N PHE A 35 -9.28 9.74 -9.84
CA PHE A 35 -9.14 8.30 -10.05
C PHE A 35 -10.50 7.62 -10.13
N VAL A 36 -11.40 7.89 -9.17
CA VAL A 36 -12.72 7.29 -9.10
C VAL A 36 -13.54 7.70 -10.30
N LEU A 37 -13.59 8.99 -10.64
CA LEU A 37 -14.35 9.48 -11.79
C LEU A 37 -14.01 8.74 -13.09
N ASP A 38 -12.73 8.42 -13.31
CA ASP A 38 -12.25 7.75 -14.52
C ASP A 38 -12.37 6.20 -14.45
N TYR A 39 -12.79 5.64 -13.31
CA TYR A 39 -12.81 4.20 -13.08
C TYR A 39 -13.65 3.41 -14.11
N PRO A 40 -14.87 3.79 -14.48
CA PRO A 40 -15.68 3.00 -15.41
C PRO A 40 -15.02 2.83 -16.77
N GLN A 41 -14.23 3.83 -17.22
CA GLN A 41 -13.54 3.82 -18.51
C GLN A 41 -12.17 3.14 -18.45
N LYS A 42 -11.50 3.17 -17.29
CA LYS A 42 -10.12 2.66 -17.12
C LYS A 42 -10.02 1.30 -16.42
N LYS A 43 -11.09 0.80 -15.78
CA LYS A 43 -11.08 -0.49 -15.05
C LYS A 43 -10.50 -1.64 -15.88
N GLY A 44 -9.64 -2.44 -15.26
CA GLY A 44 -8.90 -3.54 -15.87
C GLY A 44 -7.64 -3.13 -16.65
N GLN A 45 -7.36 -1.82 -16.81
CA GLN A 45 -6.20 -1.34 -17.57
C GLN A 45 -5.02 -0.96 -16.66
N VAL A 46 -3.82 -1.06 -17.21
CA VAL A 46 -2.55 -0.67 -16.56
C VAL A 46 -1.78 0.22 -17.52
N PHE A 47 -1.26 1.33 -17.00
CA PHE A 47 -0.74 2.44 -17.81
C PHE A 47 0.77 2.66 -17.63
N ALA A 48 1.41 1.97 -16.68
CA ALA A 48 2.86 1.99 -16.53
C ALA A 48 3.41 0.61 -16.10
N ASP A 49 4.64 0.30 -16.54
CA ASP A 49 5.42 -0.87 -16.13
C ASP A 49 6.56 -0.50 -15.17
N SER A 50 6.58 0.75 -14.67
CA SER A 50 7.56 1.27 -13.72
C SER A 50 6.94 2.26 -12.74
N ILE A 51 7.51 2.32 -11.54
CA ILE A 51 7.14 3.29 -10.50
C ILE A 51 7.83 4.66 -10.68
N GLY A 52 8.70 4.80 -11.67
CA GLY A 52 9.45 6.03 -11.97
C GLY A 52 10.87 6.01 -11.39
N GLU A 53 11.38 7.20 -11.04
CA GLU A 53 12.70 7.33 -10.44
C GLU A 53 12.73 6.75 -9.02
N VAL A 54 13.79 6.02 -8.69
CA VAL A 54 14.00 5.38 -7.38
C VAL A 54 15.42 5.64 -6.91
N THR A 55 15.56 5.99 -5.64
CA THR A 55 16.86 6.08 -4.96
C THR A 55 17.00 4.88 -4.02
N LYS A 56 17.97 4.00 -4.27
CA LYS A 56 18.28 2.90 -3.35
C LYS A 56 18.62 3.45 -1.96
N GLY A 57 18.02 2.90 -0.93
CA GLY A 57 18.05 3.37 0.46
C GLY A 57 16.86 4.25 0.85
N GLU A 58 16.04 4.71 -0.10
CA GLU A 58 14.88 5.55 0.16
C GLU A 58 13.60 4.82 -0.24
N VAL A 59 12.73 4.51 0.72
CA VAL A 59 11.44 3.89 0.45
C VAL A 59 10.48 4.93 -0.15
N PRO A 60 10.06 4.80 -1.43
CA PRO A 60 9.14 5.74 -2.03
C PRO A 60 7.72 5.60 -1.46
N LEU A 61 6.92 6.65 -1.55
CA LEU A 61 5.47 6.53 -1.36
C LEU A 61 4.83 6.13 -2.69
N LEU A 62 4.12 5.00 -2.69
CA LEU A 62 3.29 4.57 -3.82
C LEU A 62 1.83 4.47 -3.35
N LEU A 63 0.90 5.01 -4.12
CA LEU A 63 -0.51 4.92 -3.78
C LEU A 63 -1.15 3.75 -4.53
N GLN A 64 -1.91 2.91 -3.84
CA GLN A 64 -2.55 1.74 -4.48
C GLN A 64 -3.58 2.18 -5.53
N TRP A 65 -4.13 3.39 -5.39
CA TRP A 65 -5.05 4.04 -6.31
C TRP A 65 -4.36 4.99 -7.32
N ASP A 66 -3.05 4.92 -7.50
CA ASP A 66 -2.37 5.68 -8.56
C ASP A 66 -2.85 5.22 -9.94
N GLU A 67 -3.19 6.16 -10.83
CA GLU A 67 -3.75 5.87 -12.16
C GLU A 67 -2.85 4.95 -13.00
N ARG A 68 -1.55 4.90 -12.72
CA ARG A 68 -0.58 4.05 -13.42
C ARG A 68 -0.90 2.56 -13.31
N TRP A 69 -1.53 2.11 -12.22
CA TRP A 69 -1.78 0.69 -11.93
C TRP A 69 -3.08 0.40 -11.18
N GLY A 70 -3.68 1.38 -10.50
CA GLY A 70 -4.78 1.18 -9.57
C GLY A 70 -6.03 0.56 -10.20
N TYR A 71 -6.23 0.77 -11.51
CA TYR A 71 -7.34 0.19 -12.26
C TYR A 71 -7.14 -1.29 -12.62
N GLY A 72 -5.91 -1.79 -12.56
CA GLY A 72 -5.59 -3.16 -12.91
C GLY A 72 -6.24 -4.17 -11.97
N ASP A 73 -6.60 -5.33 -12.51
CA ASP A 73 -7.27 -6.38 -11.75
C ASP A 73 -6.37 -6.96 -10.66
N TYR A 74 -6.97 -7.25 -9.50
CA TYR A 74 -6.36 -8.04 -8.44
C TYR A 74 -7.43 -8.90 -7.75
N GLY A 75 -7.41 -10.19 -8.07
CA GLY A 75 -8.40 -11.16 -7.64
C GLY A 75 -9.77 -10.85 -8.23
N THR A 76 -10.78 -10.71 -7.37
CA THR A 76 -12.13 -10.31 -7.77
C THR A 76 -12.34 -8.79 -7.73
N SER A 77 -11.27 -8.01 -7.56
CA SER A 77 -11.31 -6.55 -7.42
C SER A 77 -10.17 -5.90 -8.22
N SER A 78 -9.78 -4.69 -7.85
CA SER A 78 -8.68 -3.93 -8.46
C SER A 78 -7.55 -3.68 -7.45
N VAL A 79 -6.37 -3.30 -7.94
CA VAL A 79 -5.24 -2.86 -7.10
C VAL A 79 -5.65 -1.69 -6.20
N ALA A 80 -6.47 -0.76 -6.70
CA ALA A 80 -6.96 0.35 -5.90
C ALA A 80 -7.76 -0.08 -4.67
N VAL A 81 -8.48 -1.19 -4.71
CA VAL A 81 -9.34 -1.65 -3.61
C VAL A 81 -8.62 -2.65 -2.70
N SER A 82 -7.89 -3.60 -3.27
CA SER A 82 -7.29 -4.73 -2.53
C SER A 82 -5.76 -4.75 -2.52
N GLY A 83 -5.11 -3.76 -3.12
CA GLY A 83 -3.67 -3.77 -3.39
C GLY A 83 -2.77 -3.20 -2.30
N CYS A 84 -3.23 -3.04 -1.05
CA CYS A 84 -2.41 -2.44 0.01
C CYS A 84 -1.11 -3.21 0.28
N ALA A 85 -1.18 -4.55 0.40
CA ALA A 85 -0.02 -5.40 0.60
C ALA A 85 0.93 -5.41 -0.62
N PRO A 86 0.46 -5.63 -1.87
CA PRO A 86 1.29 -5.52 -3.06
C PRO A 86 1.98 -4.15 -3.20
N THR A 87 1.26 -3.07 -2.87
CA THR A 87 1.79 -1.72 -2.93
C THR A 87 2.85 -1.49 -1.86
N ALA A 88 2.62 -1.90 -0.61
CA ALA A 88 3.59 -1.82 0.47
C ALA A 88 4.88 -2.60 0.15
N LEU A 89 4.74 -3.81 -0.40
CA LEU A 89 5.89 -4.62 -0.79
C LEU A 89 6.66 -4.01 -1.97
N SER A 90 5.97 -3.44 -2.96
CA SER A 90 6.59 -2.69 -4.06
C SER A 90 7.43 -1.50 -3.56
N MET A 91 6.95 -0.75 -2.56
CA MET A 91 7.75 0.32 -1.93
C MET A 91 9.02 -0.22 -1.28
N VAL A 92 8.91 -1.31 -0.52
CA VAL A 92 10.05 -1.92 0.19
C VAL A 92 11.09 -2.45 -0.80
N ILE A 93 10.65 -3.11 -1.86
CA ILE A 93 11.52 -3.62 -2.94
C ILE A 93 12.28 -2.46 -3.57
N ALA A 94 11.58 -1.40 -3.97
CA ALA A 94 12.19 -0.23 -4.57
C ALA A 94 13.24 0.42 -3.64
N GLY A 95 12.88 0.62 -2.36
CA GLY A 95 13.78 1.23 -1.38
C GLY A 95 15.02 0.38 -1.11
N LEU A 96 14.89 -0.95 -1.01
CA LEU A 96 16.01 -1.82 -0.68
C LEU A 96 16.91 -2.12 -1.88
N THR A 97 16.34 -2.32 -3.06
CA THR A 97 17.07 -2.82 -4.24
C THR A 97 17.39 -1.74 -5.26
N GLY A 98 16.63 -0.64 -5.28
CA GLY A 98 16.64 0.34 -6.36
C GLY A 98 15.88 -0.11 -7.62
N GLU A 99 15.22 -1.27 -7.60
CA GLU A 99 14.43 -1.77 -8.72
C GLU A 99 13.14 -0.98 -8.88
N ASN A 100 12.93 -0.39 -10.05
CA ASN A 100 11.79 0.47 -10.33
C ASN A 100 10.73 -0.18 -11.25
N ARG A 101 10.94 -1.41 -11.70
CA ARG A 101 9.99 -2.14 -12.56
C ARG A 101 9.04 -3.06 -11.78
N VAL A 102 9.29 -3.25 -10.49
CA VAL A 102 8.38 -3.99 -9.61
C VAL A 102 7.29 -3.05 -9.11
N THR A 103 6.27 -2.85 -9.96
CA THR A 103 5.11 -2.00 -9.64
C THR A 103 4.15 -2.70 -8.67
N PRO A 104 3.22 -1.96 -8.02
CA PRO A 104 2.16 -2.57 -7.24
C PRO A 104 1.34 -3.60 -8.02
N TYR A 105 1.09 -3.36 -9.31
CA TYR A 105 0.41 -4.32 -10.18
C TYR A 105 1.24 -5.58 -10.44
N THR A 106 2.55 -5.43 -10.65
CA THR A 106 3.47 -6.58 -10.81
C THR A 106 3.43 -7.51 -9.60
N VAL A 107 3.45 -6.94 -8.39
CA VAL A 107 3.36 -7.72 -7.14
C VAL A 107 1.95 -8.33 -6.99
N ALA A 108 0.90 -7.61 -7.37
CA ALA A 108 -0.48 -8.09 -7.30
C ALA A 108 -0.71 -9.32 -8.21
N GLN A 109 -0.22 -9.27 -9.46
CA GLN A 109 -0.30 -10.40 -10.39
C GLN A 109 0.48 -11.60 -9.86
N TYR A 110 1.71 -11.39 -9.39
CA TYR A 110 2.48 -12.46 -8.75
C TYR A 110 1.75 -13.08 -7.55
N ALA A 111 1.17 -12.23 -6.70
CA ALA A 111 0.41 -12.68 -5.53
C ALA A 111 -0.80 -13.52 -5.95
N GLN A 112 -1.51 -13.15 -7.01
CA GLN A 112 -2.62 -13.92 -7.53
C GLN A 112 -2.19 -15.26 -8.12
N GLU A 113 -1.17 -15.27 -8.97
CA GLU A 113 -0.67 -16.46 -9.66
C GLU A 113 -0.11 -17.52 -8.69
N ASN A 114 0.44 -17.08 -7.56
CA ASN A 114 1.07 -17.95 -6.56
C ASN A 114 0.18 -18.23 -5.35
N GLY A 115 -1.12 -17.90 -5.42
CA GLY A 115 -2.09 -18.27 -4.39
C GLY A 115 -2.03 -17.44 -3.11
N TYR A 116 -1.39 -16.27 -3.14
CA TYR A 116 -1.33 -15.33 -2.01
C TYR A 116 -2.55 -14.39 -1.96
N TYR A 117 -3.41 -14.37 -2.97
CA TYR A 117 -4.68 -13.64 -2.91
C TYR A 117 -5.74 -14.43 -2.15
N VAL A 118 -6.43 -13.77 -1.22
CA VAL A 118 -7.53 -14.33 -0.42
C VAL A 118 -8.80 -13.51 -0.71
N PRO A 119 -9.83 -14.11 -1.37
CA PRO A 119 -11.06 -13.41 -1.70
C PRO A 119 -11.72 -12.73 -0.48
N GLY A 120 -12.07 -11.46 -0.63
CA GLY A 120 -12.70 -10.65 0.43
C GLY A 120 -11.78 -10.25 1.60
N VAL A 121 -10.52 -10.68 1.61
CA VAL A 121 -9.53 -10.33 2.65
C VAL A 121 -8.36 -9.53 2.06
N GLY A 122 -7.99 -9.81 0.81
CA GLY A 122 -6.86 -9.18 0.13
C GLY A 122 -5.70 -10.15 -0.02
N THR A 123 -4.61 -9.95 0.72
CA THR A 123 -3.37 -10.71 0.54
C THR A 123 -2.99 -11.48 1.80
N SER A 124 -2.59 -12.75 1.64
CA SER A 124 -2.03 -13.59 2.70
C SER A 124 -0.72 -13.02 3.23
N TRP A 125 -0.47 -13.25 4.51
CA TRP A 125 0.81 -12.91 5.15
C TRP A 125 1.98 -13.69 4.56
N ASP A 126 1.73 -14.84 3.94
CA ASP A 126 2.76 -15.64 3.29
C ASP A 126 3.45 -14.89 2.13
N LEU A 127 2.81 -13.87 1.53
CA LEU A 127 3.48 -12.99 0.58
C LEU A 127 4.66 -12.25 1.23
N MET A 128 4.51 -11.84 2.50
CA MET A 128 5.55 -11.10 3.24
C MET A 128 6.71 -12.01 3.64
N GLU A 129 6.43 -13.28 3.95
CA GLU A 129 7.42 -14.21 4.49
C GLU A 129 8.13 -15.01 3.38
N GLU A 130 7.39 -15.46 2.36
CA GLU A 130 7.88 -16.36 1.32
C GLU A 130 7.94 -15.66 -0.03
N GLY A 131 6.84 -15.02 -0.44
CA GLY A 131 6.69 -14.47 -1.79
C GLY A 131 7.64 -13.31 -2.09
N ALA A 132 8.04 -12.54 -1.08
CA ALA A 132 8.95 -11.41 -1.20
C ALA A 132 10.31 -11.79 -1.79
N ARG A 133 10.78 -13.02 -1.57
CA ARG A 133 12.08 -13.52 -2.05
C ARG A 133 12.20 -13.52 -3.57
N GLN A 134 11.07 -13.66 -4.27
CA GLN A 134 11.02 -13.58 -5.73
C GLN A 134 11.53 -12.23 -6.27
N PHE A 135 11.45 -11.19 -5.45
CA PHE A 135 11.84 -9.82 -5.79
C PHE A 135 13.17 -9.40 -5.18
N GLY A 136 13.97 -10.36 -4.69
CA GLY A 136 15.29 -10.08 -4.12
C GLY A 136 15.25 -9.43 -2.73
N VAL A 137 14.16 -9.59 -1.99
CA VAL A 137 14.05 -9.14 -0.59
C VAL A 137 13.51 -10.24 0.31
N GLU A 138 13.92 -10.24 1.57
CA GLU A 138 13.51 -11.22 2.58
C GLU A 138 12.74 -10.53 3.70
N GLY A 139 11.49 -10.93 3.91
CA GLY A 139 10.69 -10.52 5.06
C GLY A 139 10.82 -11.51 6.21
N THR A 140 11.10 -11.00 7.41
CA THR A 140 11.14 -11.79 8.65
C THR A 140 10.13 -11.24 9.64
N LYS A 141 9.22 -12.10 10.12
CA LYS A 141 8.24 -11.73 11.13
C LYS A 141 8.93 -11.31 12.42
N MET A 142 8.53 -10.17 12.97
CA MET A 142 9.09 -9.65 14.22
C MET A 142 8.09 -9.81 15.37
N LYS A 143 8.59 -9.63 16.60
CA LYS A 143 7.72 -9.40 17.74
C LYS A 143 7.34 -7.93 17.78
N LEU A 144 6.15 -7.63 18.29
CA LEU A 144 5.74 -6.24 18.49
C LEU A 144 6.47 -5.70 19.73
N SER A 145 7.49 -4.88 19.49
CA SER A 145 8.32 -4.25 20.53
C SER A 145 8.86 -2.92 20.01
N GLU A 146 8.71 -1.88 20.81
CA GLU A 146 9.28 -0.56 20.52
C GLU A 146 10.78 -0.66 20.24
N HIS A 147 11.50 -1.34 21.12
CA HIS A 147 12.95 -1.50 20.99
C HIS A 147 13.33 -2.17 19.65
N GLU A 148 12.65 -3.26 19.26
CA GLU A 148 12.94 -3.95 18.00
C GLU A 148 12.60 -3.08 16.78
N VAL A 149 11.42 -2.44 16.78
CA VAL A 149 10.98 -1.56 15.68
C VAL A 149 11.93 -0.39 15.49
N MET A 150 12.23 0.34 16.57
CA MET A 150 13.12 1.49 16.52
C MET A 150 14.53 1.08 16.09
N THR A 151 15.03 -0.06 16.57
CA THR A 151 16.36 -0.57 16.18
C THR A 151 16.43 -0.90 14.69
N MET A 152 15.44 -1.61 14.13
CA MET A 152 15.43 -1.96 12.71
C MET A 152 15.37 -0.71 11.82
N LEU A 153 14.53 0.27 12.18
CA LEU A 153 14.44 1.53 11.45
C LEU A 153 15.72 2.37 11.55
N GLN A 154 16.43 2.34 12.68
CA GLN A 154 17.75 2.98 12.81
C GLN A 154 18.80 2.38 11.87
N PHE A 155 18.72 1.07 11.61
CA PHE A 155 19.59 0.40 10.63
C PHE A 155 19.15 0.61 9.17
N GLY A 156 18.05 1.35 8.94
CA GLY A 156 17.52 1.60 7.60
C GLY A 156 16.72 0.42 7.02
N TYR A 157 16.27 -0.52 7.86
CA TYR A 157 15.45 -1.64 7.42
C TYR A 157 13.97 -1.31 7.54
N PRO A 158 13.22 -1.27 6.42
CA PRO A 158 11.81 -0.97 6.45
C PRO A 158 11.00 -2.14 7.02
N ILE A 159 9.84 -1.81 7.59
CA ILE A 159 8.94 -2.77 8.23
C ILE A 159 7.56 -2.64 7.58
N ILE A 160 6.98 -3.74 7.12
CA ILE A 160 5.57 -3.77 6.72
C ILE A 160 4.73 -4.18 7.93
N CYS A 161 3.67 -3.45 8.21
CA CYS A 161 2.72 -3.75 9.27
C CYS A 161 1.35 -4.09 8.69
N SER A 162 0.73 -5.16 9.19
CA SER A 162 -0.69 -5.44 9.01
C SER A 162 -1.47 -4.77 10.15
N MET A 163 -2.38 -3.89 9.80
CA MET A 163 -3.12 -3.03 10.73
C MET A 163 -4.53 -3.56 10.98
N MET A 164 -5.00 -3.40 12.22
CA MET A 164 -6.39 -3.53 12.67
C MET A 164 -7.13 -2.18 12.54
N PRO A 165 -8.45 -2.12 12.80
CA PRO A 165 -9.18 -0.86 12.78
C PRO A 165 -8.57 0.19 13.71
N GLY A 166 -8.46 1.42 13.22
CA GLY A 166 -7.78 2.54 13.87
C GLY A 166 -7.60 3.73 12.92
N ASP A 167 -6.45 4.40 13.00
CA ASP A 167 -6.19 5.62 12.22
C ASP A 167 -6.05 5.36 10.71
N PHE A 168 -5.63 4.15 10.35
CA PHE A 168 -5.31 3.79 8.96
C PHE A 168 -6.46 3.12 8.21
N THR A 169 -7.35 2.44 8.93
CA THR A 169 -8.39 1.60 8.35
C THR A 169 -9.53 1.37 9.32
N THR A 170 -10.71 1.02 8.80
CA THR A 170 -11.85 0.52 9.58
C THR A 170 -11.94 -1.01 9.59
N SER A 171 -11.05 -1.69 8.86
CA SER A 171 -11.00 -3.15 8.73
C SER A 171 -9.55 -3.66 8.89
N GLY A 172 -8.93 -4.10 7.80
CA GLY A 172 -7.51 -4.45 7.72
C GLY A 172 -6.78 -3.54 6.74
N HIS A 173 -5.47 -3.37 6.91
CA HIS A 173 -4.65 -2.60 5.97
C HIS A 173 -3.17 -2.97 6.08
N PHE A 174 -2.38 -2.65 5.07
CA PHE A 174 -0.92 -2.77 5.13
C PHE A 174 -0.27 -1.40 4.93
N ILE A 175 0.70 -1.09 5.80
CA ILE A 175 1.50 0.15 5.73
C ILE A 175 2.98 -0.18 5.86
N VAL A 176 3.86 0.76 5.48
CA VAL A 176 5.30 0.64 5.65
C VAL A 176 5.79 1.64 6.69
N LEU A 177 6.51 1.18 7.71
CA LEU A 177 7.37 2.01 8.54
C LEU A 177 8.72 2.12 7.83
N SER A 178 9.09 3.34 7.42
CA SER A 178 10.16 3.56 6.43
C SER A 178 11.44 4.15 7.00
N ALA A 179 11.35 4.98 8.04
CA ALA A 179 12.50 5.64 8.64
C ALA A 179 12.15 6.18 10.04
N LEU A 180 13.18 6.54 10.80
CA LEU A 180 13.05 7.43 11.95
C LEU A 180 13.39 8.86 11.57
N GLU A 181 12.61 9.79 12.09
CA GLU A 181 12.76 11.23 11.88
C GLU A 181 12.33 11.93 13.17
N ASP A 182 13.22 12.73 13.77
CA ASP A 182 12.98 13.44 15.03
C ASP A 182 12.46 12.56 16.18
N GLY A 183 12.95 11.32 16.25
CA GLY A 183 12.54 10.35 17.27
C GLY A 183 11.17 9.70 17.03
N LYS A 184 10.51 10.03 15.92
CA LYS A 184 9.23 9.46 15.49
C LYS A 184 9.40 8.60 14.24
N ILE A 185 8.33 7.91 13.86
CA ILE A 185 8.32 6.96 12.74
C ILE A 185 7.68 7.62 11.51
N ARG A 186 8.38 7.58 10.38
CA ARG A 186 7.86 7.95 9.06
C ARG A 186 7.10 6.76 8.46
N VAL A 187 5.80 6.95 8.21
CA VAL A 187 4.93 5.94 7.60
C VAL A 187 4.75 6.21 6.11
N LYS A 188 4.70 5.15 5.29
CA LYS A 188 4.18 5.17 3.93
C LYS A 188 2.90 4.35 3.90
N ASP A 189 1.79 5.04 3.72
CA ASP A 189 0.46 4.45 3.66
C ASP A 189 -0.02 4.40 2.19
N PRO A 190 -0.20 3.19 1.62
CA PRO A 190 -0.73 3.00 0.26
C PRO A 190 -2.06 3.70 -0.03
N ASN A 191 -2.85 4.00 0.99
CA ASN A 191 -4.17 4.64 0.84
C ASN A 191 -4.15 6.15 1.02
N SER A 192 -3.10 6.76 1.60
CA SER A 192 -3.15 8.17 1.98
C SER A 192 -1.78 8.85 1.94
N ALA A 193 -1.68 9.85 1.06
CA ALA A 193 -0.57 10.79 1.06
C ALA A 193 -0.53 11.60 2.37
N GLU A 194 -1.67 12.09 2.84
CA GLU A 194 -1.77 12.90 4.07
C GLU A 194 -1.26 12.16 5.31
N ARG A 195 -1.60 10.87 5.48
CA ARG A 195 -1.07 10.07 6.61
C ARG A 195 0.42 9.80 6.46
N SER A 196 0.93 9.76 5.24
CA SER A 196 2.35 9.55 4.93
C SER A 196 3.21 10.79 5.14
N GLU A 197 2.61 11.99 5.11
CA GLU A 197 3.26 13.27 5.43
C GLU A 197 3.46 13.48 6.94
N LYS A 198 2.77 12.70 7.78
CA LYS A 198 2.86 12.78 9.25
C LYS A 198 3.99 11.93 9.80
N LEU A 199 4.48 12.33 10.97
CA LEU A 199 5.34 11.53 11.83
C LEU A 199 4.51 10.92 12.96
N TRP A 200 4.73 9.65 13.24
CA TRP A 200 3.92 8.85 14.15
C TRP A 200 4.71 8.42 15.38
N ASP A 201 4.08 8.52 16.54
CA ASP A 201 4.62 7.94 17.78
C ASP A 201 4.36 6.43 17.78
N TYR A 202 5.32 5.65 18.30
CA TYR A 202 5.24 4.19 18.29
C TYR A 202 3.99 3.69 19.02
N GLU A 203 3.62 4.29 20.15
CA GLU A 203 2.46 3.92 20.97
C GLU A 203 1.14 4.11 20.22
N THR A 204 1.10 5.07 19.28
CA THR A 204 -0.08 5.26 18.42
C THR A 204 -0.19 4.14 17.38
N LEU A 205 0.94 3.66 16.87
CA LEU A 205 0.98 2.57 15.90
C LEU A 205 0.73 1.20 16.57
N GLU A 206 1.35 0.92 17.71
CA GLU A 206 1.38 -0.43 18.30
C GLU A 206 -0.02 -0.98 18.61
N SER A 207 -0.93 -0.12 19.07
CA SER A 207 -2.28 -0.52 19.49
C SER A 207 -3.13 -1.09 18.34
N GLN A 208 -2.74 -0.78 17.10
CA GLN A 208 -3.41 -1.17 15.87
C GLN A 208 -2.57 -2.12 15.00
N ILE A 209 -1.37 -2.55 15.44
CA ILE A 209 -0.57 -3.53 14.69
C ILE A 209 -1.01 -4.96 15.02
N LYS A 210 -1.45 -5.71 14.01
CA LYS A 210 -1.77 -7.15 14.09
C LYS A 210 -0.56 -8.04 13.86
N GLY A 211 0.35 -7.61 13.00
CA GLY A 211 1.56 -8.34 12.60
C GLY A 211 2.52 -7.42 11.87
N LEU A 212 3.82 -7.72 11.94
CA LEU A 212 4.86 -6.90 11.34
C LEU A 212 6.05 -7.75 10.89
N TRP A 213 6.68 -7.32 9.80
CA TRP A 213 7.82 -7.99 9.16
C TRP A 213 8.87 -6.95 8.80
N VAL A 214 10.11 -7.18 9.22
CA VAL A 214 11.26 -6.40 8.74
C VAL A 214 11.75 -6.98 7.43
N PHE A 215 12.16 -6.11 6.51
CA PHE A 215 12.68 -6.51 5.22
C PHE A 215 14.14 -6.09 5.05
N ILE A 216 14.89 -6.99 4.42
CA ILE A 216 16.27 -6.77 3.98
C ILE A 216 16.42 -7.19 2.52
N GLU A 217 17.41 -6.63 1.82
CA GLU A 217 17.80 -7.10 0.49
C GLU A 217 18.42 -8.50 0.62
N SER A 218 17.97 -9.45 -0.23
CA SER A 218 18.56 -10.78 -0.31
C SER A 218 20.01 -10.69 -0.81
N LYS A 219 20.86 -11.58 -0.29
CA LYS A 219 22.27 -11.68 -0.72
C LYS A 219 22.44 -12.41 -2.04
#